data_AF-A9NEG7-F1
#
_entry.id   AF-A9NEG7-F1
#
_cell.length_a   1.000
_cell.length_b   1.000
_cell.length_c   1.000
_cell.angle_alpha   90.00
_cell.angle_beta   90.00
_cell.angle_gamma   90.00
#
_symmetry.space_group_name_H-M   'P 1'
#
loop_
_entity.id
_entity.type
_entity.pdbx_description
1 polymer ?
#
loop_
_entity_poly.entity_id
_entity_poly.type
_entity_poly.pdbx_seq_one_letter_code
_entity_poly.pdbx_strand_id
1 'polypeptide(L)'
;MIDAIVIGVGPAGISTAINLRKLNHSVLVLGKDKGQLSNLDVIDNLYGHGPIAGEQLITKGIMQSRQLGIEVKNESVLNIEDFTDHFVVTTTHQTYEAKTVVLSTGKPRVQIKLEGYQAFKSKGIHLCTTCDGLFYKNKKVALIGNGAYLEHELETLENYTKDIMIFTNGSPYTHKKYPVIQDKLVAFLGEKRLTHIKTIKDTYQVNGVFLAIGHPMATELSLKLGVLMKDDNIVVDNFMQTNIKGLFAAGDCVGGMLQIPKAIHDGFMAAHGINQYLRGNNHGNNQYTY
;
A
#
# COMPACT_ATOMS: atom_id res chain seq x y z
N MET A 1 15.79 12.57 12.46
CA MET A 1 15.15 11.33 11.97
C MET A 1 13.92 11.05 12.81
N ILE A 2 12.79 10.74 12.16
CA ILE A 2 11.50 10.51 12.83
C ILE A 2 11.51 9.12 13.47
N ASP A 3 10.86 8.93 14.62
CA ASP A 3 10.81 7.61 15.25
C ASP A 3 9.88 6.65 14.48
N ALA A 4 8.72 7.13 14.03
CA ALA A 4 7.77 6.35 13.25
C ALA A 4 7.10 7.14 12.12
N ILE A 5 7.05 6.55 10.93
CA ILE A 5 6.15 6.96 9.85
C ILE A 5 4.96 6.00 9.79
N VAL A 6 3.74 6.54 9.90
CA VAL A 6 2.50 5.78 9.78
C VAL A 6 1.87 6.05 8.43
N ILE A 7 1.67 4.99 7.64
CA ILE A 7 1.13 5.08 6.28
C ILE A 7 -0.34 4.67 6.33
N GLY A 8 -1.23 5.64 6.24
CA GLY A 8 -2.68 5.50 6.33
C GLY A 8 -3.30 6.36 7.44
N VAL A 9 -4.39 7.07 7.13
CA VAL A 9 -5.15 7.90 8.08
C VAL A 9 -6.44 7.23 8.59
N GLY A 10 -6.55 5.91 8.38
CA GLY A 10 -7.65 5.12 8.94
C GLY A 10 -7.52 4.93 10.46
N PRO A 11 -8.49 4.23 11.10
CA PRO A 11 -8.51 4.04 12.55
C PRO A 11 -7.25 3.36 13.10
N ALA A 12 -6.69 2.41 12.36
CA ALA A 12 -5.42 1.77 12.74
C ALA A 12 -4.28 2.79 12.80
N GLY A 13 -4.01 3.49 11.69
CA GLY A 13 -2.91 4.46 11.63
C GLY A 13 -3.06 5.61 12.62
N ILE A 14 -4.26 6.17 12.75
CA ILE A 14 -4.54 7.23 13.73
C ILE A 14 -4.38 6.73 15.17
N SER A 15 -4.86 5.52 15.48
CA SER A 15 -4.65 4.91 16.80
C SER A 15 -3.16 4.72 17.10
N THR A 16 -2.38 4.20 16.14
CA THR A 16 -0.93 4.07 16.27
C THR A 16 -0.28 5.41 16.58
N ALA A 17 -0.58 6.43 15.78
CA ALA A 17 0.05 7.74 15.90
C ALA A 17 -0.23 8.41 17.25
N ILE A 18 -1.49 8.39 17.70
CA ILE A 18 -1.91 8.94 19.00
C ILE A 18 -1.16 8.25 20.15
N ASN A 19 -1.09 6.92 20.12
CA ASN A 19 -0.48 6.16 21.20
C ASN A 19 1.05 6.32 21.22
N LEU A 20 1.71 6.35 20.07
CA LEU A 20 3.13 6.68 19.98
C LEU A 20 3.44 8.08 20.49
N ARG A 21 2.62 9.07 20.14
CA ARG A 21 2.81 10.44 20.60
C ARG A 21 2.68 10.55 22.12
N LYS A 22 1.73 9.82 22.73
CA LYS A 22 1.57 9.73 24.20
C LYS A 22 2.77 9.08 24.89
N LEU A 23 3.48 8.19 24.20
CA LEU A 23 4.74 7.59 24.65
C LEU A 23 5.97 8.48 24.36
N ASN A 24 5.74 9.73 23.93
CA ASN A 24 6.75 10.74 23.60
C ASN A 24 7.63 10.40 22.39
N HIS A 25 7.11 9.66 21.42
CA HIS A 25 7.76 9.45 20.12
C HIS A 25 7.39 10.54 19.11
N SER A 26 8.32 10.82 18.20
CA SER A 26 8.07 11.64 17.01
C SER A 26 7.37 10.82 15.93
N VAL A 27 6.25 11.34 15.40
CA VAL A 27 5.40 10.60 14.46
C VAL A 27 5.00 11.49 13.29
N LEU A 28 5.12 10.94 12.08
CA LEU A 28 4.55 11.51 10.86
C LEU A 28 3.50 10.55 10.29
N VAL A 29 2.31 11.06 10.01
CA VAL A 29 1.24 10.29 9.35
C VAL A 29 1.14 10.75 7.89
N LEU A 30 1.23 9.80 6.96
CA LEU A 30 1.09 10.00 5.53
C LEU A 30 -0.19 9.32 5.05
N GLY A 31 -1.08 10.04 4.36
CA GLY A 31 -2.25 9.42 3.76
C GLY A 31 -2.91 10.27 2.68
N LYS A 32 -3.26 9.63 1.57
CA LYS A 32 -3.77 10.28 0.35
C LYS A 32 -5.25 10.64 0.37
N ASP A 33 -6.04 9.89 1.14
CA ASP A 33 -7.48 10.03 1.23
C ASP A 33 -7.94 9.55 2.60
N LYS A 34 -9.22 9.79 2.90
CA LYS A 34 -9.85 9.36 4.15
C LYS A 34 -10.15 7.85 4.17
N GLY A 35 -9.71 7.07 3.17
CA GLY A 35 -9.97 5.64 3.08
C GLY A 35 -11.44 5.27 2.88
N GLN A 36 -11.75 3.98 2.98
CA GLN A 36 -13.09 3.44 2.67
C GLN A 36 -14.19 3.83 3.66
N LEU A 37 -13.80 4.19 4.89
CA LEU A 37 -14.76 4.55 5.92
C LEU A 37 -15.50 5.86 5.60
N SER A 38 -14.97 6.72 4.73
CA SER A 38 -15.70 7.92 4.29
C SER A 38 -17.03 7.60 3.61
N ASN A 39 -17.19 6.38 3.08
CA ASN A 39 -18.37 5.95 2.34
C ASN A 39 -19.42 5.26 3.24
N LEU A 40 -19.19 5.16 4.55
CA LEU A 40 -20.15 4.56 5.48
C LEU A 40 -21.06 5.62 6.08
N ASP A 41 -22.36 5.44 5.85
CA ASP A 41 -23.40 6.37 6.31
C ASP A 41 -23.50 6.41 7.83
N VAL A 42 -23.48 5.24 8.48
CA VAL A 42 -23.65 5.12 9.94
C VAL A 42 -22.77 4.00 10.50
N ILE A 43 -22.04 4.30 11.57
CA ILE A 43 -21.31 3.38 12.44
C ILE A 43 -21.95 3.48 13.82
N ASP A 44 -22.46 2.37 14.34
CA ASP A 44 -23.16 2.29 15.65
C ASP A 44 -22.54 1.26 16.60
N ASN A 45 -21.46 0.59 16.19
CA ASN A 45 -20.80 -0.48 16.93
C ASN A 45 -19.45 -0.07 17.55
N LEU A 46 -19.24 1.24 17.79
CA LEU A 46 -18.04 1.78 18.42
C LEU A 46 -18.30 2.15 19.88
N TYR A 47 -17.68 1.44 20.82
CA TYR A 47 -17.83 1.70 22.26
C TYR A 47 -17.49 3.15 22.62
N GLY A 48 -18.36 3.77 23.42
CA GLY A 48 -18.18 5.16 23.89
C GLY A 48 -18.56 6.23 22.86
N HIS A 49 -19.12 5.85 21.70
CA HIS A 49 -19.63 6.77 20.70
C HIS A 49 -21.06 6.38 20.29
N GLY A 50 -21.96 7.35 20.13
CA GLY A 50 -23.26 7.12 19.48
C GLY A 50 -23.11 6.88 17.97
N PRO A 51 -24.20 6.71 17.22
CA PRO A 51 -24.15 6.61 15.77
C PRO A 51 -23.35 7.76 15.14
N ILE A 52 -22.40 7.43 14.26
CA ILE A 52 -21.53 8.41 13.60
C ILE A 52 -21.25 8.05 12.15
N ALA A 53 -21.23 9.05 11.27
CA ALA A 53 -20.80 8.87 9.89
C ALA A 53 -19.29 8.58 9.83
N GLY A 54 -18.86 7.67 8.96
CA GLY A 54 -17.45 7.27 8.92
C GLY A 54 -16.49 8.39 8.54
N GLU A 55 -16.90 9.32 7.66
CA GLU A 55 -16.12 10.52 7.37
C GLU A 55 -15.92 11.40 8.61
N GLN A 56 -16.95 11.55 9.43
CA GLN A 56 -16.86 12.33 10.67
C GLN A 56 -15.93 11.67 11.67
N LEU A 57 -15.98 10.34 11.81
CA LEU A 57 -15.10 9.59 12.70
C LEU A 57 -13.62 9.79 12.33
N ILE A 58 -13.28 9.67 11.05
CA ILE A 58 -11.90 9.87 10.56
C ILE A 58 -11.46 11.30 10.76
N THR A 59 -12.32 12.26 10.40
CA THR A 59 -12.00 13.68 10.52
C THR A 59 -11.73 14.03 11.99
N LYS A 60 -12.54 13.53 12.93
CA LYS A 60 -12.30 13.68 14.38
C LYS A 60 -10.95 13.08 14.81
N GLY A 61 -10.61 11.88 14.34
CA GLY A 61 -9.33 11.23 14.65
C GLY A 61 -8.10 11.99 14.11
N ILE A 62 -8.19 12.52 12.88
CA ILE A 62 -7.13 13.37 12.29
C ILE A 62 -6.98 14.66 13.10
N MET A 63 -8.09 15.31 13.47
CA MET A 63 -8.06 16.52 14.30
C MET A 63 -7.44 16.25 15.68
N GLN A 64 -7.82 15.14 16.33
CA GLN A 64 -7.22 14.72 17.59
C GLN A 64 -5.70 14.53 17.46
N SER A 65 -5.25 13.90 16.38
CA SER A 65 -3.81 13.70 16.12
C SER A 65 -3.08 15.04 16.00
N ARG A 66 -3.63 15.98 15.22
CA ARG A 66 -3.06 17.33 15.05
C ARG A 66 -3.02 18.12 16.37
N GLN A 67 -4.05 18.00 17.22
CA GLN A 67 -4.09 18.63 18.54
C GLN A 67 -2.98 18.10 19.48
N LEU A 68 -2.54 16.86 19.30
CA LEU A 68 -1.40 16.28 20.03
C LEU A 68 -0.03 16.66 19.40
N GLY A 69 -0.02 17.51 18.39
CA GLY A 69 1.18 17.94 17.66
C GLY A 69 1.73 16.89 16.70
N ILE A 70 0.90 15.92 16.26
CA ILE A 70 1.28 14.94 15.24
C ILE A 70 1.11 15.58 13.87
N GLU A 71 2.14 15.49 13.03
CA GLU A 71 2.06 15.93 11.65
C GLU A 71 1.29 14.91 10.81
N VAL A 72 0.23 15.37 10.13
CA VAL A 72 -0.59 14.54 9.25
C VAL A 72 -0.62 15.18 7.86
N LYS A 73 0.08 14.58 6.91
CA LYS A 73 0.24 15.08 5.54
C LYS A 73 -0.60 14.32 4.54
N ASN A 74 -1.17 15.06 3.60
CA ASN A 74 -1.90 14.50 2.47
C ASN A 74 -0.92 14.16 1.35
N GLU A 75 -0.21 13.04 1.51
CA GLU A 75 0.78 12.55 0.56
C GLU A 75 0.61 11.05 0.36
N SER A 76 0.82 10.60 -0.87
CA SER A 76 0.81 9.18 -1.20
C SER A 76 2.23 8.62 -1.15
N VAL A 77 2.43 7.53 -0.42
CA VAL A 77 3.68 6.78 -0.44
C VAL A 77 3.78 5.99 -1.74
N LEU A 78 4.94 6.08 -2.40
CA LEU A 78 5.25 5.39 -3.66
C LEU A 78 6.21 4.22 -3.45
N ASN A 79 7.16 4.37 -2.53
CA ASN A 79 8.18 3.37 -2.23
C ASN A 79 8.63 3.43 -0.78
N ILE A 80 9.14 2.31 -0.28
CA ILE A 80 9.81 2.20 1.02
C ILE A 80 11.07 1.37 0.78
N GLU A 81 12.21 1.88 1.23
CA GLU A 81 13.49 1.18 1.21
C GLU A 81 13.94 0.92 2.64
N ASP A 82 14.41 -0.31 2.89
CA ASP A 82 14.90 -0.78 4.18
C ASP A 82 16.43 -0.66 4.23
N PHE A 83 16.95 0.11 5.18
CA PHE A 83 18.37 0.25 5.48
C PHE A 83 18.66 -0.28 6.89
N THR A 84 19.95 -0.52 7.19
CA THR A 84 20.38 -1.19 8.42
C THR A 84 19.81 -0.58 9.71
N ASP A 85 19.62 0.75 9.76
CA ASP A 85 19.21 1.50 10.96
C ASP A 85 17.94 2.34 10.77
N HIS A 86 17.40 2.43 9.55
CA HIS A 86 16.23 3.26 9.23
C HIS A 86 15.57 2.83 7.92
N PHE A 87 14.39 3.40 7.66
CA PHE A 87 13.66 3.30 6.41
C PHE A 87 13.67 4.64 5.69
N VAL A 88 13.74 4.58 4.37
CA VAL A 88 13.52 5.72 3.48
C VAL A 88 12.16 5.57 2.84
N VAL A 89 11.27 6.55 3.03
CA VAL A 89 9.89 6.55 2.52
C VAL A 89 9.76 7.63 1.47
N THR A 90 9.60 7.23 0.21
CA THR A 90 9.41 8.14 -0.93
C THR A 90 7.91 8.40 -1.13
N THR A 91 7.52 9.67 -1.18
CA THR A 91 6.14 10.09 -1.48
C THR A 91 6.04 10.76 -2.84
N THR A 92 4.82 11.17 -3.20
CA THR A 92 4.57 11.99 -4.39
C THR A 92 5.19 13.39 -4.33
N HIS A 93 5.66 13.84 -3.16
CA HIS A 93 6.20 15.19 -2.98
C HIS A 93 7.67 15.17 -2.56
N GLN A 94 8.03 14.33 -1.60
CA GLN A 94 9.37 14.31 -1.03
C GLN A 94 9.70 12.96 -0.39
N THR A 95 10.91 12.84 0.12
CA THR A 95 11.41 11.66 0.82
C THR A 95 11.54 11.93 2.32
N TYR A 96 11.26 10.92 3.13
CA TYR A 96 11.39 10.97 4.59
C TYR A 96 12.23 9.80 5.10
N GLU A 97 12.88 10.00 6.24
CA GLU A 97 13.63 8.96 6.95
C GLU A 97 13.02 8.70 8.33
N ALA A 98 12.81 7.43 8.67
CA ALA A 98 12.30 7.03 9.97
C ALA A 98 12.89 5.71 10.47
N LYS A 99 13.01 5.57 11.80
CA LYS A 99 13.49 4.34 12.44
C LYS A 99 12.51 3.18 12.30
N THR A 100 11.22 3.48 12.22
CA THR A 100 10.14 2.50 12.06
C THR A 100 9.09 2.97 11.09
N VAL A 101 8.40 2.02 10.46
CA VAL A 101 7.30 2.28 9.51
C VAL A 101 6.11 1.41 9.86
N VAL A 102 4.89 1.96 9.73
CA VAL A 102 3.64 1.23 9.94
C VAL A 102 2.80 1.24 8.67
N LEU A 103 2.55 0.05 8.11
CA LEU A 103 1.62 -0.15 7.00
C LEU A 103 0.19 -0.27 7.53
N SER A 104 -0.61 0.78 7.36
CA SER A 104 -2.03 0.83 7.78
C SER A 104 -2.96 1.27 6.65
N THR A 105 -2.61 0.94 5.41
CA THR A 105 -3.30 1.33 4.19
C THR A 105 -4.57 0.52 3.90
N GLY A 106 -4.94 -0.39 4.79
CA GLY A 106 -6.12 -1.23 4.69
C GLY A 106 -6.04 -2.27 3.56
N LYS A 107 -7.20 -2.75 3.11
CA LYS A 107 -7.31 -3.70 1.98
C LYS A 107 -7.87 -3.05 0.73
N PRO A 108 -7.34 -3.40 -0.46
CA PRO A 108 -8.04 -3.12 -1.70
C PRO A 108 -9.35 -3.93 -1.76
N ARG A 109 -10.49 -3.25 -1.84
CA ARG A 109 -11.80 -3.90 -2.05
C ARG A 109 -12.25 -3.91 -3.52
N VAL A 110 -11.58 -3.13 -4.37
CA VAL A 110 -11.80 -3.18 -5.82
C VAL A 110 -10.93 -4.30 -6.37
N GLN A 111 -11.51 -5.50 -6.48
CA GLN A 111 -10.91 -6.54 -7.31
C GLN A 111 -10.92 -6.06 -8.77
N ILE A 112 -9.81 -6.27 -9.48
CA ILE A 112 -9.78 -6.08 -10.93
C ILE A 112 -10.69 -7.15 -11.54
N LYS A 113 -11.93 -6.76 -11.87
CA LYS A 113 -12.96 -7.62 -12.46
C LYS A 113 -12.82 -7.77 -13.98
N LEU A 114 -11.59 -7.71 -14.49
CA LEU A 114 -11.32 -7.93 -15.91
C LEU A 114 -11.18 -9.44 -16.17
N GLU A 115 -11.77 -9.88 -17.27
CA GLU A 115 -11.63 -11.26 -17.73
C GLU A 115 -10.12 -11.61 -17.86
N GLY A 116 -9.75 -12.81 -17.40
CA GLY A 116 -8.37 -13.28 -17.42
C GLY A 116 -7.47 -12.76 -16.28
N TYR A 117 -7.86 -11.73 -15.52
CA TYR A 117 -7.01 -11.19 -14.45
C TYR A 117 -6.59 -12.26 -13.44
N GLN A 118 -7.55 -12.99 -12.87
CA GLN A 118 -7.27 -14.03 -11.88
C GLN A 118 -6.48 -15.21 -12.46
N ALA A 119 -6.73 -15.56 -13.73
CA ALA A 119 -6.05 -16.66 -14.40
C ALA A 119 -4.56 -16.35 -14.66
N PHE A 120 -4.24 -15.08 -14.96
CA PHE A 120 -2.90 -14.63 -15.32
C PHE A 120 -2.17 -13.83 -14.23
N LYS A 121 -2.78 -13.60 -13.06
CA LYS A 121 -2.10 -13.10 -11.85
C LYS A 121 -0.90 -14.02 -11.57
N SER A 122 0.29 -13.45 -11.49
CA SER A 122 1.57 -14.18 -11.34
C SER A 122 1.92 -15.15 -12.49
N LYS A 123 1.17 -15.14 -13.59
CA LYS A 123 1.45 -15.86 -14.85
C LYS A 123 1.49 -14.90 -16.04
N GLY A 124 2.00 -13.68 -15.80
CA GLY A 124 2.14 -12.63 -16.79
C GLY A 124 1.52 -11.29 -16.40
N ILE A 125 0.71 -11.24 -15.34
CA ILE A 125 0.25 -10.01 -14.70
C ILE A 125 0.93 -9.87 -13.34
N HIS A 126 1.63 -8.75 -13.14
CA HIS A 126 2.51 -8.50 -12.01
C HIS A 126 2.15 -7.20 -11.30
N LEU A 127 2.38 -7.17 -9.99
CA LEU A 127 2.12 -6.02 -9.11
C LEU A 127 3.42 -5.31 -8.68
N CYS A 128 4.58 -5.92 -8.92
CA CYS A 128 5.87 -5.46 -8.44
C CYS A 128 6.87 -5.43 -9.60
N THR A 129 7.17 -4.22 -10.10
CA THR A 129 8.14 -4.06 -11.21
C THR A 129 9.55 -4.45 -10.79
N THR A 130 9.96 -4.15 -9.56
CA THR A 130 11.28 -4.51 -9.03
C THR A 130 11.46 -6.03 -8.91
N CYS A 131 10.40 -6.76 -8.56
CA CYS A 131 10.43 -8.21 -8.38
C CYS A 131 10.48 -8.95 -9.72
N ASP A 132 9.57 -8.61 -10.64
CA ASP A 132 9.34 -9.40 -11.86
C ASP A 132 9.99 -8.78 -13.12
N GLY A 133 10.38 -7.51 -13.07
CA GLY A 133 10.87 -6.75 -14.23
C GLY A 133 12.04 -7.41 -14.96
N LEU A 134 12.97 -8.02 -14.22
CA LEU A 134 14.13 -8.71 -14.80
C LEU A 134 13.74 -9.84 -15.77
N PHE A 135 12.65 -10.57 -15.51
CA PHE A 135 12.17 -11.63 -16.39
C PHE A 135 11.65 -11.11 -17.74
N TYR A 136 11.46 -9.79 -17.85
CA TYR A 136 11.02 -9.07 -19.03
C TYR A 136 12.11 -8.26 -19.70
N LYS A 137 13.38 -8.55 -19.41
CA LYS A 137 14.52 -7.91 -20.08
C LYS A 137 14.39 -7.99 -21.60
N ASN A 138 14.42 -6.83 -22.28
CA ASN A 138 14.23 -6.67 -23.73
C ASN A 138 12.92 -7.26 -24.29
N LYS A 139 11.89 -7.44 -23.46
CA LYS A 139 10.57 -7.92 -23.89
C LYS A 139 9.56 -6.79 -23.96
N LYS A 140 8.50 -7.00 -24.75
CA LYS A 140 7.38 -6.07 -24.87
C LYS A 140 6.47 -6.16 -23.66
N VAL A 141 6.23 -5.06 -22.97
CA VAL A 141 5.44 -5.04 -21.73
C VAL A 141 4.38 -3.95 -21.77
N ALA A 142 3.25 -4.23 -21.11
CA ALA A 142 2.23 -3.24 -20.82
C ALA A 142 2.35 -2.75 -19.38
N LEU A 143 2.33 -1.43 -19.17
CA LEU A 143 2.22 -0.82 -17.85
C LEU A 143 0.83 -0.19 -17.73
N ILE A 144 0.05 -0.63 -16.75
CA ILE A 144 -1.35 -0.22 -16.58
C ILE A 144 -1.47 0.73 -15.41
N GLY A 145 -1.97 1.94 -15.65
CA GLY A 145 -2.18 2.94 -14.61
C GLY A 145 -2.16 4.34 -15.17
N ASN A 146 -2.01 5.31 -14.26
CA ASN A 146 -1.87 6.72 -14.57
C ASN A 146 -1.34 7.47 -13.35
N GLY A 147 -0.62 8.57 -13.58
CA GLY A 147 -0.14 9.45 -12.52
C GLY A 147 1.17 9.01 -11.87
N ALA A 148 1.47 9.56 -10.70
CA ALA A 148 2.79 9.47 -10.07
C ALA A 148 3.26 8.04 -9.76
N TYR A 149 2.36 7.13 -9.37
CA TYR A 149 2.74 5.73 -9.16
C TYR A 149 3.14 5.05 -10.48
N LEU A 150 2.43 5.33 -11.56
CA LEU A 150 2.82 4.83 -12.88
C LEU A 150 4.19 5.34 -13.30
N GLU A 151 4.48 6.63 -13.11
CA GLU A 151 5.79 7.21 -13.45
C GLU A 151 6.91 6.54 -12.66
N HIS A 152 6.70 6.31 -11.37
CA HIS A 152 7.68 5.64 -10.51
C HIS A 152 7.93 4.17 -10.92
N GLU A 153 6.86 3.41 -11.21
CA GLU A 153 7.01 2.03 -11.72
C GLU A 153 7.63 2.01 -13.12
N LEU A 154 7.33 3.00 -13.95
CA LEU A 154 7.90 3.14 -15.28
C LEU A 154 9.41 3.31 -15.22
N GLU A 155 9.92 4.23 -14.38
CA GLU A 155 11.36 4.43 -14.14
C GLU A 155 12.06 3.14 -13.77
N THR A 156 11.43 2.32 -12.91
CA THR A 156 11.96 1.00 -12.54
C THR A 156 12.00 0.06 -13.75
N LEU A 157 10.91 0.00 -14.53
CA LEU A 157 10.77 -0.90 -15.68
C LEU A 157 11.75 -0.56 -16.80
N GLU A 158 12.11 0.72 -16.95
CA GLU A 158 13.07 1.20 -17.94
C GLU A 158 14.47 0.59 -17.80
N ASN A 159 14.81 0.08 -16.61
CA ASN A 159 16.07 -0.62 -16.36
C ASN A 159 16.13 -1.99 -17.07
N TYR A 160 14.98 -2.54 -17.46
CA TYR A 160 14.87 -3.88 -18.03
C TYR A 160 14.49 -3.88 -19.52
N THR A 161 13.60 -2.98 -19.94
CA THR A 161 13.14 -2.94 -21.34
C THR A 161 12.81 -1.51 -21.79
N LYS A 162 12.92 -1.27 -23.10
CA LYS A 162 12.48 -0.03 -23.77
C LYS A 162 11.22 -0.22 -24.61
N ASP A 163 10.72 -1.44 -24.73
CA ASP A 163 9.47 -1.76 -25.46
C ASP A 163 8.30 -1.79 -24.47
N ILE A 164 7.87 -0.59 -24.06
CA ILE A 164 6.82 -0.38 -23.06
C ILE A 164 5.64 0.34 -23.72
N MET A 165 4.43 -0.17 -23.47
CA MET A 165 3.17 0.49 -23.81
C MET A 165 2.39 0.81 -22.54
N ILE A 166 1.90 2.05 -22.42
CA ILE A 166 1.14 2.49 -21.25
C ILE A 166 -0.35 2.34 -21.55
N PHE A 167 -1.12 1.74 -20.63
CA PHE A 167 -2.57 1.60 -20.72
C PHE A 167 -3.24 2.27 -19.53
N THR A 168 -4.26 3.10 -19.79
CA THR A 168 -4.87 3.92 -18.72
C THR A 168 -6.33 3.54 -18.43
N ASN A 169 -6.86 2.54 -19.14
CA ASN A 169 -8.22 2.02 -18.94
C ASN A 169 -9.32 3.11 -18.98
N GLY A 170 -9.26 4.02 -19.94
CA GLY A 170 -10.24 5.11 -20.09
C GLY A 170 -9.84 6.41 -19.39
N SER A 171 -8.77 6.44 -18.59
CA SER A 171 -8.33 7.67 -17.93
C SER A 171 -7.48 8.55 -18.85
N PRO A 172 -7.69 9.88 -18.85
CA PRO A 172 -6.86 10.79 -19.63
C PRO A 172 -5.43 10.82 -19.08
N TYR A 173 -4.45 10.59 -19.94
CA TYR A 173 -3.02 10.59 -19.58
C TYR A 173 -2.16 10.67 -20.84
N THR A 174 -1.02 11.34 -20.78
CA THR A 174 -0.09 11.46 -21.89
C THR A 174 1.33 11.29 -21.39
N HIS A 175 2.17 10.58 -22.15
CA HIS A 175 3.56 10.37 -21.82
C HIS A 175 4.44 10.71 -23.04
N LYS A 176 5.61 11.33 -22.81
CA LYS A 176 6.45 11.86 -23.90
C LYS A 176 7.23 10.77 -24.65
N LYS A 177 7.56 9.68 -23.97
CA LYS A 177 8.53 8.66 -24.47
C LYS A 177 7.89 7.37 -24.95
N TYR A 178 6.73 7.00 -24.41
CA TYR A 178 6.08 5.71 -24.68
C TYR A 178 4.67 5.92 -25.21
N PRO A 179 4.20 5.02 -26.10
CA PRO A 179 2.83 5.05 -26.58
C PRO A 179 1.85 4.87 -25.42
N VAL A 180 0.77 5.66 -25.44
CA VAL A 180 -0.30 5.61 -24.44
C VAL A 180 -1.60 5.19 -25.11
N ILE A 181 -2.19 4.09 -24.63
CA ILE A 181 -3.46 3.55 -25.05
C ILE A 181 -4.50 3.89 -23.97
N GLN A 182 -5.36 4.86 -24.28
CA GLN A 182 -6.40 5.30 -23.34
C GLN A 182 -7.69 4.48 -23.40
N ASP A 183 -7.77 3.50 -24.30
CA ASP A 183 -8.99 2.70 -24.45
C ASP A 183 -9.31 1.90 -23.18
N LYS A 184 -10.61 1.69 -22.93
CA LYS A 184 -11.05 0.81 -21.85
C LYS A 184 -10.54 -0.62 -22.08
N LEU A 185 -9.99 -1.21 -21.03
CA LEU A 185 -9.57 -2.60 -21.01
C LEU A 185 -10.79 -3.51 -20.93
N VAL A 186 -10.73 -4.62 -21.65
CA VAL A 186 -11.82 -5.62 -21.72
C VAL A 186 -11.36 -6.92 -21.09
N ALA A 187 -10.18 -7.40 -21.47
CA ALA A 187 -9.69 -8.71 -21.03
C ALA A 187 -8.17 -8.82 -21.10
N PHE A 188 -7.64 -9.75 -20.31
CA PHE A 188 -6.30 -10.31 -20.46
C PHE A 188 -6.42 -11.67 -21.13
N LEU A 189 -5.64 -11.91 -22.19
CA LEU A 189 -5.78 -13.12 -23.02
C LEU A 189 -4.49 -13.97 -23.01
N GLY A 190 -4.69 -15.28 -23.11
CA GLY A 190 -3.64 -16.28 -23.17
C GLY A 190 -4.18 -17.68 -22.88
N GLU A 191 -3.30 -18.68 -22.94
CA GLU A 191 -3.63 -20.05 -22.55
C GLU A 191 -3.02 -20.38 -21.19
N LYS A 192 -1.72 -20.71 -21.17
CA LYS A 192 -0.98 -21.03 -19.94
C LYS A 192 -0.43 -19.79 -19.23
N ARG A 193 -0.21 -18.71 -19.98
CA ARG A 193 0.32 -17.43 -19.54
C ARG A 193 -0.25 -16.31 -20.39
N LEU A 194 -0.19 -15.09 -19.88
CA LEU A 194 -0.56 -13.90 -20.63
C LEU A 194 0.21 -13.79 -21.94
N THR A 195 -0.47 -13.42 -23.01
CA THR A 195 0.14 -13.10 -24.31
C THR A 195 -0.41 -11.82 -24.94
N HIS A 196 -1.62 -11.40 -24.56
CA HIS A 196 -2.24 -10.20 -25.10
C HIS A 196 -3.05 -9.45 -24.04
N ILE A 197 -3.17 -8.14 -24.24
CA ILE A 197 -4.12 -7.27 -23.56
C ILE A 197 -5.16 -6.80 -24.57
N LYS A 198 -6.45 -6.96 -24.25
CA LYS A 198 -7.57 -6.58 -25.11
C LYS A 198 -8.22 -5.29 -24.61
N THR A 199 -8.37 -4.32 -25.48
CA THR A 199 -9.15 -3.11 -25.26
C THR A 199 -10.47 -3.18 -26.01
N ILE A 200 -11.31 -2.16 -25.84
CA ILE A 200 -12.56 -2.02 -26.62
C ILE A 200 -12.32 -1.83 -28.13
N LYS A 201 -11.11 -1.40 -28.53
CA LYS A 201 -10.79 -1.11 -29.94
C LYS A 201 -9.88 -2.16 -30.56
N ASP A 202 -8.91 -2.67 -29.81
CA ASP A 202 -7.83 -3.50 -30.38
C ASP A 202 -7.27 -4.52 -29.37
N THR A 203 -6.43 -5.43 -29.85
CA THR A 203 -5.72 -6.43 -29.06
C THR A 203 -4.22 -6.29 -29.27
N TYR A 204 -3.49 -6.11 -28.17
CA TYR A 204 -2.07 -5.82 -28.20
C TYR A 204 -1.28 -7.01 -27.69
N GLN A 205 -0.35 -7.53 -28.49
CA GLN A 205 0.58 -8.56 -28.05
C GLN A 205 1.56 -7.98 -27.03
N VAL A 206 1.70 -8.68 -25.90
CA VAL A 206 2.59 -8.33 -24.79
C VAL A 206 3.16 -9.60 -24.16
N ASN A 207 4.37 -9.53 -23.63
CA ASN A 207 4.95 -10.62 -22.87
C ASN A 207 4.53 -10.58 -21.40
N GLY A 208 4.29 -9.37 -20.85
CA GLY A 208 3.89 -9.16 -19.48
C GLY A 208 3.12 -7.86 -19.29
N VAL A 209 2.32 -7.82 -18.21
CA VAL A 209 1.57 -6.67 -17.75
C VAL A 209 2.01 -6.35 -16.33
N PHE A 210 2.32 -5.07 -16.08
CA PHE A 210 2.60 -4.52 -14.76
C PHE A 210 1.47 -3.57 -14.37
N LEU A 211 0.98 -3.67 -13.13
CA LEU A 211 -0.10 -2.85 -12.62
C LEU A 211 0.45 -1.76 -11.69
N ALA A 212 0.27 -0.50 -12.09
CA ALA A 212 0.63 0.71 -11.35
C ALA A 212 -0.58 1.66 -11.23
N ILE A 213 -1.71 1.13 -10.75
CA ILE A 213 -3.00 1.83 -10.76
C ILE A 213 -3.15 2.68 -9.50
N GLY A 214 -3.24 3.99 -9.68
CA GLY A 214 -3.45 4.93 -8.58
C GLY A 214 -2.23 5.05 -7.69
N HIS A 215 -2.17 4.22 -6.63
CA HIS A 215 -1.11 4.26 -5.62
C HIS A 215 -0.82 2.83 -5.13
N PRO A 216 0.41 2.55 -4.67
CA PRO A 216 0.73 1.26 -4.08
C PRO A 216 -0.17 1.00 -2.85
N MET A 217 -0.73 -0.20 -2.74
CA MET A 217 -1.40 -0.65 -1.52
C MET A 217 -0.41 -1.35 -0.59
N ALA A 218 -0.90 -1.78 0.57
CA ALA A 218 -0.15 -2.60 1.51
C ALA A 218 0.54 -3.78 0.81
N THR A 219 -0.17 -4.47 -0.09
CA THR A 219 0.35 -5.64 -0.80
C THR A 219 1.53 -5.30 -1.70
N GLU A 220 1.44 -4.26 -2.53
CA GLU A 220 2.53 -3.84 -3.41
C GLU A 220 3.76 -3.38 -2.62
N LEU A 221 3.59 -2.56 -1.58
CA LEU A 221 4.68 -2.12 -0.71
C LEU A 221 5.33 -3.32 0.02
N SER A 222 4.52 -4.26 0.49
CA SER A 222 4.99 -5.46 1.20
C SER A 222 5.79 -6.38 0.29
N LEU A 223 5.35 -6.57 -0.96
CA LEU A 223 6.06 -7.39 -1.94
C LEU A 223 7.44 -6.82 -2.25
N LYS A 224 7.54 -5.49 -2.44
CA LYS A 224 8.83 -4.81 -2.68
C LYS A 224 9.83 -4.98 -1.53
N LEU A 225 9.33 -5.01 -0.29
CA LEU A 225 10.14 -5.16 0.92
C LEU A 225 10.43 -6.64 1.29
N GLY A 226 9.86 -7.61 0.58
CA GLY A 226 10.01 -9.03 0.93
C GLY A 226 9.28 -9.42 2.22
N VAL A 227 8.19 -8.72 2.53
CA VAL A 227 7.34 -9.02 3.69
C VAL A 227 6.54 -10.31 3.44
N LEU A 228 6.43 -11.15 4.47
CA LEU A 228 5.63 -12.37 4.42
C LEU A 228 4.14 -12.04 4.31
N MET A 229 3.47 -12.69 3.36
CA MET A 229 2.05 -12.49 3.07
C MET A 229 1.30 -13.84 3.10
N LYS A 230 0.05 -13.82 3.57
CA LYS A 230 -0.89 -14.96 3.51
C LYS A 230 -2.27 -14.49 3.07
N ASP A 231 -2.80 -15.05 1.99
CA ASP A 231 -4.13 -14.70 1.44
C ASP A 231 -4.32 -13.18 1.23
N ASP A 232 -3.32 -12.53 0.63
CA ASP A 232 -3.22 -11.07 0.44
C ASP A 232 -3.17 -10.24 1.75
N ASN A 233 -2.90 -10.86 2.91
CA ASN A 233 -2.68 -10.19 4.21
C ASN A 233 -1.22 -10.16 4.59
N ILE A 234 -0.79 -9.07 5.24
CA ILE A 234 0.54 -8.98 5.86
C ILE A 234 0.58 -9.88 7.10
N VAL A 235 1.56 -10.77 7.17
CA VAL A 235 1.81 -11.59 8.36
C VAL A 235 2.55 -10.75 9.41
N VAL A 236 2.02 -10.75 10.63
CA VAL A 236 2.58 -10.01 11.76
C VAL A 236 2.66 -10.89 13.02
N ASP A 237 3.46 -10.47 13.99
CA ASP A 237 3.45 -11.04 15.34
C ASP A 237 2.37 -10.39 16.24
N ASN A 238 2.34 -10.79 17.51
CA ASN A 238 1.38 -10.25 18.50
C ASN A 238 1.55 -8.75 18.81
N PHE A 239 2.68 -8.16 18.41
CA PHE A 239 2.96 -6.73 18.54
C PHE A 239 2.91 -6.00 17.18
N MET A 240 2.27 -6.63 16.19
CA MET A 240 2.05 -6.09 14.85
C MET A 240 3.34 -5.93 14.02
N GLN A 241 4.45 -6.52 14.45
CA GLN A 241 5.72 -6.46 13.71
C GLN A 241 5.72 -7.51 12.60
N THR A 242 6.19 -7.12 11.41
CA THR A 242 6.39 -8.04 10.28
C THR A 242 7.65 -8.88 10.46
N ASN A 243 8.01 -9.68 9.45
CA ASN A 243 9.32 -10.33 9.40
C ASN A 243 10.50 -9.35 9.20
N ILE A 244 10.22 -8.11 8.77
CA ILE A 244 11.22 -7.06 8.64
C ILE A 244 11.27 -6.27 9.95
N LYS A 245 12.45 -6.18 10.56
CA LYS A 245 12.64 -5.50 11.86
C LYS A 245 12.31 -4.01 11.72
N GLY A 246 11.56 -3.45 12.67
CA GLY A 246 11.15 -2.05 12.62
C GLY A 246 10.01 -1.74 11.65
N LEU A 247 9.56 -2.71 10.83
CA LEU A 247 8.39 -2.59 9.98
C LEU A 247 7.19 -3.28 10.64
N PHE A 248 6.11 -2.52 10.81
CA PHE A 248 4.87 -2.96 11.43
C PHE A 248 3.71 -2.86 10.43
N ALA A 249 2.62 -3.59 10.67
CA ALA A 249 1.39 -3.46 9.90
C ALA A 249 0.16 -3.58 10.80
N ALA A 250 -0.89 -2.80 10.54
CA ALA A 250 -2.06 -2.75 11.42
C ALA A 250 -3.37 -2.46 10.67
N GLY A 251 -4.47 -3.06 11.13
CA GLY A 251 -5.81 -2.86 10.57
C GLY A 251 -6.18 -3.90 9.52
N ASP A 252 -6.97 -3.49 8.52
CA ASP A 252 -7.51 -4.43 7.52
C ASP A 252 -6.40 -5.15 6.72
N CYS A 253 -5.22 -4.52 6.53
CA CYS A 253 -4.10 -5.08 5.77
C CYS A 253 -3.49 -6.35 6.39
N VAL A 254 -3.67 -6.59 7.70
CA VAL A 254 -3.22 -7.82 8.38
C VAL A 254 -4.32 -8.90 8.44
N GLY A 255 -5.50 -8.64 7.85
CA GLY A 255 -6.59 -9.61 7.79
C GLY A 255 -7.34 -9.82 9.11
N GLY A 256 -7.92 -11.00 9.28
CA GLY A 256 -8.82 -11.31 10.39
C GLY A 256 -10.16 -10.58 10.30
N MET A 257 -10.66 -10.10 11.44
CA MET A 257 -11.93 -9.37 11.51
C MET A 257 -11.77 -7.93 10.99
N LEU A 258 -12.52 -7.58 9.93
CA LEU A 258 -12.48 -6.26 9.31
C LEU A 258 -13.48 -5.31 9.99
N GLN A 259 -13.11 -4.81 11.16
CA GLN A 259 -13.96 -3.97 12.02
C GLN A 259 -13.15 -2.80 12.60
N ILE A 260 -13.82 -1.66 12.83
CA ILE A 260 -13.18 -0.45 13.37
C ILE A 260 -12.56 -0.69 14.76
N PRO A 261 -13.25 -1.34 15.73
CA PRO A 261 -12.64 -1.64 17.03
C PRO A 261 -11.38 -2.49 16.93
N LYS A 262 -11.37 -3.48 16.03
CA LYS A 262 -10.19 -4.31 15.74
C LYS A 262 -9.05 -3.45 15.16
N ALA A 263 -9.33 -2.60 14.17
CA ALA A 263 -8.32 -1.71 13.61
C ALA A 263 -7.71 -0.76 14.66
N ILE A 264 -8.53 -0.22 15.56
CA ILE A 264 -8.07 0.62 16.69
C ILE A 264 -7.16 -0.19 17.62
N HIS A 265 -7.53 -1.43 17.94
CA HIS A 265 -6.74 -2.34 18.75
C HIS A 265 -5.39 -2.66 18.10
N ASP A 266 -5.37 -3.05 16.83
CA ASP A 266 -4.12 -3.31 16.10
C ASP A 266 -3.20 -2.08 16.13
N GLY A 267 -3.75 -0.88 15.90
CA GLY A 267 -2.96 0.35 15.96
C GLY A 267 -2.36 0.62 17.34
N PHE A 268 -3.11 0.32 18.41
CA PHE A 268 -2.60 0.37 19.78
C PHE A 268 -1.47 -0.62 20.01
N MET A 269 -1.62 -1.87 19.53
CA MET A 269 -0.60 -2.91 19.65
C MET A 269 0.67 -2.56 18.86
N ALA A 270 0.53 -2.02 17.65
CA ALA A 270 1.66 -1.54 16.84
C ALA A 270 2.42 -0.42 17.55
N ALA A 271 1.73 0.56 18.14
CA ALA A 271 2.39 1.62 18.92
C ALA A 271 3.20 1.06 20.10
N HIS A 272 2.66 0.04 20.77
CA HIS A 272 3.36 -0.61 21.88
C HIS A 272 4.60 -1.40 21.39
N GLY A 273 4.47 -2.16 20.30
CA GLY A 273 5.57 -2.88 19.67
C GLY A 273 6.71 -1.96 19.23
N ILE A 274 6.36 -0.84 18.59
CA ILE A 274 7.33 0.19 18.17
C ILE A 274 8.06 0.80 19.38
N ASN A 275 7.35 1.14 20.45
CA ASN A 275 7.99 1.66 21.66
C ASN A 275 8.96 0.65 22.28
N GLN A 276 8.64 -0.65 22.27
CA GLN A 276 9.57 -1.68 22.74
C GLN A 276 10.80 -1.79 21.83
N TYR A 277 10.58 -1.84 20.52
CA TYR A 277 11.64 -1.89 19.51
C TYR A 277 12.61 -0.72 19.66
N LEU A 278 12.10 0.51 19.73
CA LEU A 278 12.89 1.73 19.86
C LEU A 278 13.66 1.84 21.19
N ARG A 279 13.20 1.16 22.23
CA ARG A 279 13.89 1.08 23.52
C ARG A 279 14.94 -0.03 23.60
N GLY A 280 15.10 -0.84 22.53
CA GLY A 280 16.04 -1.96 22.49
C GLY A 280 15.56 -3.23 23.21
N ASN A 281 14.28 -3.29 23.60
CA ASN A 281 13.68 -4.48 24.20
C ASN A 281 13.21 -5.44 23.10
N ASN A 282 14.15 -6.12 22.44
CA ASN A 282 13.81 -7.06 21.37
C ASN A 282 13.29 -8.38 21.95
N HIS A 283 12.07 -8.76 21.56
CA HIS A 283 11.59 -10.13 21.76
C HIS A 283 12.38 -11.09 20.87
N GLY A 284 13.35 -11.79 21.47
CA GLY A 284 13.83 -13.04 20.89
C GLY A 284 12.67 -14.04 20.84
N ASN A 285 12.36 -14.54 19.64
CA ASN A 285 11.43 -15.65 19.37
C ASN A 285 9.96 -15.44 19.77
N ASN A 286 9.26 -14.48 19.18
CA ASN A 286 7.79 -14.52 19.18
C ASN A 286 7.25 -15.21 17.91
N GLN A 287 6.38 -16.19 18.12
CA GLN A 287 5.72 -16.96 17.08
C GLN A 287 4.85 -16.03 16.22
N TYR A 288 5.10 -16.01 14.92
CA TYR A 288 4.20 -15.41 13.94
C TYR A 288 2.83 -16.09 14.06
N THR A 289 1.76 -15.30 14.10
CA THR A 289 0.40 -15.83 14.04
C THR A 289 0.09 -16.15 12.57
N TYR A 290 -0.04 -17.45 12.26
CA TYR A 290 -0.40 -17.94 10.93
C TYR A 290 -1.91 -17.98 10.73
#